data_AF-A0A8U0WJ61-F1
#
_entry.id   AF-A0A8U0WJ61-F1
#
_cell.length_a   1.000
_cell.length_b   1.000
_cell.length_c   1.000
_cell.angle_alpha   90.00
_cell.angle_beta   90.00
_cell.angle_gamma   90.00
#
_symmetry.space_group_name_H-M   'P 1'
#
loop_
_entity.id
_entity.type
_entity.pdbx_description
1 polymer ?
#
loop_
_entity_poly.entity_id
_entity_poly.type
_entity_poly.pdbx_seq_one_letter_code
_entity_poly.pdbx_strand_id
1 'polypeptide(L)'
;MMSSPPSGVQTDAEGLILPKKLINPCLESTDRKQLHRELKFTTKMGINVLNQKSELQRAYEKQREKQLQQQQHDQHSPTIGLKGELSRVIMERAQKHEQARQQETENDEDKQYVNPEYLNIKAKLKQTTDFK
;
A
#
# COMPACT_ATOMS: atom_id res chain seq x y z
N MET A 1 -39.68 -45.72 47.26
CA MET A 1 -38.50 -45.28 46.49
C MET A 1 -38.63 -43.78 46.31
N MET A 2 -37.80 -42.96 46.95
CA MET A 2 -37.85 -41.50 46.77
C MET A 2 -37.12 -41.16 45.46
N SER A 3 -37.82 -40.56 44.51
CA SER A 3 -37.26 -40.09 43.25
C SER A 3 -36.25 -38.98 43.52
N SER A 4 -35.02 -39.13 43.02
CA SER A 4 -33.99 -38.10 43.14
C SER A 4 -34.47 -36.79 42.47
N PRO A 5 -34.24 -35.61 43.08
CA PRO A 5 -34.66 -34.35 42.51
C PRO A 5 -33.96 -34.05 41.17
N PRO A 6 -34.63 -33.34 40.25
CA PRO A 6 -34.07 -33.01 38.94
C PRO A 6 -32.78 -32.18 39.08
N SER A 7 -31.76 -32.57 38.32
CA SER A 7 -30.44 -31.91 38.28
C SER A 7 -30.60 -30.39 38.07
N GLY A 8 -30.21 -29.61 39.08
CA GLY A 8 -30.19 -28.14 39.03
C GLY A 8 -31.12 -27.41 40.01
N VAL A 9 -31.99 -28.12 40.72
CA VAL A 9 -32.84 -27.58 41.79
C VAL A 9 -32.16 -27.80 43.14
N GLN A 10 -31.92 -26.73 43.89
CA GLN A 10 -31.42 -26.83 45.27
C GLN A 10 -32.60 -26.87 46.23
N THR A 11 -32.58 -27.80 47.18
CA THR A 11 -33.60 -27.95 48.23
C THR A 11 -32.97 -27.78 49.60
N ASP A 12 -33.76 -27.33 50.59
CA ASP A 12 -33.34 -27.33 51.99
C ASP A 12 -33.37 -28.75 52.62
N ALA A 13 -33.02 -28.85 53.91
CA ALA A 13 -33.01 -30.11 54.65
C ALA A 13 -34.39 -30.78 54.77
N GLU A 14 -35.46 -29.99 54.65
CA GLU A 14 -36.86 -30.44 54.71
C GLU A 14 -37.44 -30.73 53.30
N GLY A 15 -36.63 -30.57 52.25
CA GLY A 15 -37.01 -30.83 50.85
C GLY A 15 -37.70 -29.67 50.14
N LEU A 16 -37.75 -28.47 50.72
CA LEU A 16 -38.34 -27.29 50.09
C LEU A 16 -37.37 -26.67 49.07
N ILE A 17 -37.89 -26.28 47.91
CA ILE A 17 -37.09 -25.69 46.83
C ILE A 17 -36.59 -24.29 47.20
N LEU A 18 -35.28 -24.09 47.09
CA LEU A 18 -34.65 -22.80 47.32
C LEU A 18 -34.83 -21.87 46.10
N PRO A 19 -35.15 -20.58 46.32
CA PRO A 19 -35.16 -19.59 45.25
C PRO A 19 -33.78 -19.46 44.59
N LYS A 20 -33.74 -19.53 43.26
CA LYS A 20 -32.51 -19.35 42.48
C LYS A 20 -32.48 -17.98 41.83
N LYS A 21 -31.35 -17.28 41.91
CA LYS A 21 -31.12 -16.07 41.13
C LYS A 21 -31.02 -16.45 39.65
N LEU A 22 -31.92 -15.91 38.82
CA LEU A 22 -31.85 -16.07 37.38
C LEU A 22 -30.64 -15.32 36.83
N ILE A 23 -29.89 -15.99 35.97
CA ILE A 23 -28.75 -15.40 35.28
C ILE A 23 -29.30 -14.54 34.14
N ASN A 24 -28.90 -13.27 34.09
CA ASN A 24 -29.25 -12.41 32.98
C ASN A 24 -28.35 -12.76 31.79
N PRO A 25 -28.89 -13.32 30.69
CA PRO A 25 -28.07 -13.73 29.56
C PRO A 25 -27.34 -12.53 28.92
N CYS A 26 -27.89 -11.31 29.00
CA CYS A 26 -27.23 -10.10 28.51
C CYS A 26 -26.01 -9.70 29.34
N LEU A 27 -25.90 -10.18 30.58
CA LEU A 27 -24.72 -10.00 31.41
C LEU A 27 -23.69 -11.13 31.22
N GLU A 28 -24.04 -12.26 30.63
CA GLU A 28 -23.07 -13.33 30.33
C GLU A 28 -22.39 -13.13 28.98
N SER A 29 -23.13 -12.65 27.97
CA SER A 29 -22.59 -12.44 26.62
C SER A 29 -21.77 -11.14 26.53
N THR A 30 -20.45 -11.27 26.43
CA THR A 30 -19.53 -10.14 26.16
C THR A 30 -19.90 -9.41 24.88
N ASP A 31 -20.23 -10.13 23.82
CA ASP A 31 -20.61 -9.53 22.53
C ASP A 31 -21.84 -8.63 22.66
N ARG A 32 -22.87 -9.07 23.41
CA ARG A 32 -24.05 -8.22 23.67
C ARG A 32 -23.72 -6.98 24.50
N LYS A 33 -22.82 -7.11 25.49
CA LYS A 33 -22.36 -5.95 26.26
C LYS A 33 -21.61 -4.95 25.38
N GLN A 34 -20.78 -5.45 24.48
CA GLN A 34 -20.01 -4.63 23.55
C GLN A 34 -20.95 -3.92 22.57
N LEU A 35 -21.86 -4.65 21.93
CA LEU A 35 -22.85 -4.07 21.03
C LEU A 35 -23.70 -2.99 21.73
N HIS A 36 -24.15 -3.24 22.95
CA HIS A 36 -24.91 -2.25 23.73
C HIS A 36 -24.09 -0.98 24.02
N ARG A 37 -22.79 -1.14 24.30
CA ARG A 37 -21.87 -0.01 24.51
C ARG A 37 -21.70 0.81 23.23
N GLU A 38 -21.51 0.14 22.10
CA GLU A 38 -21.36 0.77 20.78
C GLU A 38 -22.64 1.52 20.38
N LEU A 39 -23.82 0.89 20.52
CA LEU A 39 -25.11 1.52 20.24
C LEU A 39 -25.38 2.72 21.16
N LYS A 40 -25.08 2.61 22.46
CA LYS A 40 -25.18 3.76 23.37
C LYS A 40 -24.25 4.89 22.96
N PHE A 41 -23.04 4.57 22.52
CA PHE A 41 -22.07 5.55 22.08
C PHE A 41 -22.54 6.27 20.81
N THR A 42 -22.98 5.54 19.78
CA THR A 42 -23.47 6.13 18.53
C THR A 42 -24.68 7.03 18.75
N THR A 43 -25.65 6.58 19.57
CA THR A 43 -26.82 7.39 19.95
C THR A 43 -26.40 8.64 20.73
N LYS A 44 -25.49 8.51 21.70
CA LYS A 44 -24.99 9.66 22.49
C LYS A 44 -24.24 10.67 21.62
N MET A 45 -23.50 10.20 20.63
CA MET A 45 -22.76 11.05 19.71
C MET A 45 -23.63 11.58 18.55
N GLY A 46 -24.89 11.15 18.43
CA GLY A 46 -25.77 11.53 17.31
C GLY A 46 -25.31 10.98 15.95
N ILE A 47 -24.52 9.91 15.95
CA ILE A 47 -23.91 9.33 14.76
C ILE A 47 -24.91 8.36 14.11
N ASN A 48 -25.49 8.74 12.95
CA ASN A 48 -26.47 7.93 12.22
C ASN A 48 -25.81 6.76 11.49
N VAL A 49 -25.83 5.56 12.06
CA VAL A 49 -25.21 4.34 11.50
C VAL A 49 -25.91 3.79 10.25
N LEU A 50 -27.18 4.13 9.99
CA LEU A 50 -27.94 3.59 8.85
C LEU A 50 -27.57 4.23 7.51
N ASN A 51 -27.16 5.51 7.52
CA ASN A 51 -26.85 6.28 6.31
C ASN A 51 -25.39 6.74 6.24
N GLN A 52 -24.50 6.09 6.99
CA GLN A 52 -23.08 6.40 6.97
C GLN A 52 -22.38 5.75 5.78
N LYS A 53 -21.47 6.51 5.17
CA LYS A 53 -20.47 5.96 4.24
C LYS A 53 -19.69 4.87 4.96
N SER A 54 -19.37 3.77 4.26
CA SER A 54 -18.54 2.70 4.83
C SER A 54 -17.19 3.27 5.29
N GLU A 55 -16.51 2.59 6.23
CA GLU A 55 -15.17 3.01 6.67
C GLU A 55 -14.21 3.17 5.48
N LEU A 56 -14.30 2.25 4.51
CA LEU A 56 -13.53 2.28 3.27
C LEU A 56 -13.81 3.56 2.46
N GLN A 57 -15.08 3.92 2.29
CA GLN A 57 -15.45 5.14 1.57
C GLN A 57 -14.96 6.40 2.30
N ARG A 58 -15.06 6.42 3.64
CA ARG A 58 -14.52 7.52 4.45
C ARG A 58 -12.99 7.63 4.32
N ALA A 59 -12.28 6.50 4.26
CA ALA A 59 -10.83 6.48 4.04
C ALA A 59 -10.46 7.01 2.65
N TYR A 60 -11.17 6.59 1.59
CA TYR A 60 -10.96 7.10 0.23
C TYR A 60 -11.20 8.61 0.12
N GLU A 61 -12.27 9.11 0.75
CA GLU A 61 -12.57 10.55 0.74
C GLU A 61 -11.49 11.35 1.47
N LYS A 62 -11.03 10.87 2.63
CA LYS A 62 -9.92 11.47 3.37
C LYS A 62 -8.62 11.46 2.57
N GLN A 63 -8.34 10.39 1.84
CA GLN A 63 -7.16 10.30 0.97
C GLN A 63 -7.26 11.29 -0.20
N ARG A 64 -8.44 11.41 -0.83
CA ARG A 64 -8.69 12.37 -1.91
C ARG A 64 -8.52 13.80 -1.43
N GLU A 65 -9.11 14.14 -0.28
CA GLU A 65 -8.99 15.46 0.34
C GLU A 65 -7.52 15.80 0.64
N LYS A 66 -6.75 14.86 1.20
CA LYS A 66 -5.32 15.04 1.46
C LYS A 66 -4.54 15.28 0.18
N GLN A 67 -4.81 14.55 -0.89
CA GLN A 67 -4.16 14.78 -2.19
C GLN A 67 -4.51 16.15 -2.77
N LEU A 68 -5.76 16.59 -2.66
CA LEU A 68 -6.18 17.90 -3.15
C LEU A 68 -5.52 19.02 -2.34
N GLN A 69 -5.41 18.85 -1.02
CA GLN A 69 -4.75 19.80 -0.14
C GLN A 69 -3.24 19.86 -0.42
N GLN A 70 -2.59 18.73 -0.69
CA GLN A 70 -1.20 18.67 -1.13
C GLN A 70 -1.01 19.41 -2.46
N GLN A 71 -1.89 19.18 -3.44
CA GLN A 71 -1.85 19.88 -4.73
C GLN A 71 -2.04 21.38 -4.59
N GLN A 72 -2.96 21.84 -3.73
CA GLN A 72 -3.15 23.26 -3.46
C GLN A 72 -1.95 23.89 -2.76
N HIS A 73 -1.37 23.19 -1.79
CA HIS A 73 -0.17 23.64 -1.09
C HIS A 73 1.03 23.73 -2.05
N ASP A 74 1.21 22.73 -2.90
CA ASP A 74 2.24 22.77 -3.93
C ASP A 74 1.98 23.93 -4.89
N GLN A 75 0.75 24.09 -5.41
CA GLN A 75 0.31 25.21 -6.28
C GLN A 75 0.65 26.60 -5.73
N HIS A 76 0.59 26.78 -4.41
CA HIS A 76 0.82 28.07 -3.75
C HIS A 76 2.25 28.23 -3.20
N SER A 77 3.09 27.21 -3.34
CA SER A 77 4.50 27.32 -2.97
C SER A 77 5.23 28.24 -3.96
N PRO A 78 5.97 29.27 -3.49
CA PRO A 78 6.79 30.12 -4.36
C PRO A 78 7.88 29.34 -5.10
N THR A 79 8.14 28.10 -4.68
CA THR A 79 9.10 27.21 -5.32
C THR A 79 8.50 26.47 -6.53
N ILE A 80 7.23 26.60 -6.89
CA ILE A 80 6.66 25.85 -8.02
C ILE A 80 7.29 26.23 -9.35
N GLY A 81 7.47 27.52 -9.59
CA GLY A 81 8.16 28.01 -10.79
C GLY A 81 9.60 27.51 -10.79
N LEU A 82 10.26 27.60 -9.64
CA LEU A 82 11.65 27.17 -9.47
C LEU A 82 11.84 25.65 -9.61
N LYS A 83 10.89 24.85 -9.11
CA LYS A 83 10.90 23.38 -9.18
C LYS A 83 10.55 22.90 -10.58
N GLY A 84 9.63 23.57 -11.27
CA GLY A 84 9.33 23.33 -12.67
C GLY A 84 10.52 23.66 -13.57
N GLU A 85 11.16 24.80 -13.36
CA GLU A 85 12.35 25.23 -14.11
C GLU A 85 13.56 24.32 -13.83
N LEU A 86 13.84 24.02 -12.56
CA LEU A 86 14.91 23.09 -12.18
C LEU A 86 14.68 21.70 -12.78
N SER A 87 13.45 21.18 -12.75
CA SER A 87 13.09 19.89 -13.35
C SER A 87 13.33 19.89 -14.87
N ARG A 88 12.97 20.99 -15.55
CA ARG A 88 13.24 21.18 -16.98
C ARG A 88 14.75 21.17 -17.27
N VAL A 89 15.53 21.94 -16.51
CA VAL A 89 17.00 22.02 -16.69
C VAL A 89 17.67 20.66 -16.43
N ILE A 90 17.21 19.92 -15.43
CA ILE A 90 17.71 18.56 -15.14
C ILE A 90 17.42 17.62 -16.33
N MET A 91 16.20 17.67 -16.87
CA MET A 91 15.80 16.85 -18.02
C MET A 91 16.62 17.18 -19.28
N GLU A 92 16.79 18.46 -19.58
CA GLU A 92 17.59 18.91 -20.73
C GLU A 92 19.06 18.48 -20.61
N ARG A 93 19.66 18.63 -19.42
CA ARG A 93 21.03 18.19 -19.17
C ARG A 93 21.18 16.68 -19.29
N ALA A 94 20.21 15.91 -18.78
CA ALA A 94 20.21 14.45 -18.92
C ALA A 94 20.12 14.02 -20.40
N GLN A 95 19.24 14.64 -21.17
CA GLN A 95 19.10 14.38 -22.61
C GLN A 95 20.39 14.69 -23.37
N LYS A 96 21.06 15.80 -23.04
CA LYS A 96 22.36 16.16 -23.64
C LYS A 96 23.44 15.13 -23.32
N HIS A 97 23.48 14.60 -22.10
CA HIS A 97 24.43 13.54 -21.73
C HIS A 97 24.14 12.22 -22.46
N GLU A 98 22.87 11.86 -22.65
CA GLU A 98 22.47 10.67 -23.42
C GLU A 98 22.92 10.79 -24.88
N GLN A 99 22.69 11.95 -25.52
CA GLN A 99 23.12 12.22 -26.89
C GLN A 99 24.65 12.21 -27.02
N ALA A 100 25.37 12.78 -26.06
CA ALA A 100 26.84 12.75 -26.06
C ALA A 100 27.37 11.31 -25.96
N ARG A 101 26.77 10.48 -25.09
CA ARG A 101 27.13 9.04 -24.98
C ARG A 101 26.86 8.28 -26.28
N GLN A 102 25.73 8.54 -26.94
CA GLN A 102 25.40 7.92 -28.23
C GLN A 102 26.39 8.33 -29.33
N GLN A 103 26.75 9.61 -29.40
CA GLN A 103 27.75 10.09 -30.35
C GLN A 103 29.14 9.50 -30.07
N GLU A 104 29.56 9.40 -28.81
CA GLU A 104 30.83 8.74 -28.44
C GLU A 104 30.84 7.28 -28.89
N THR A 105 29.74 6.54 -28.70
CA THR A 105 29.64 5.14 -29.18
C THR A 105 29.69 5.03 -30.70
N GLU A 106 29.01 5.91 -31.44
CA GLU A 106 29.05 5.91 -32.91
C GLU A 106 30.44 6.27 -33.45
N ASN A 107 31.11 7.26 -32.84
CA ASN A 107 32.46 7.65 -33.24
C ASN A 107 33.51 6.57 -32.93
N ASP A 108 33.34 5.80 -31.86
CA ASP A 108 34.23 4.67 -31.55
C ASP A 108 34.00 3.49 -32.50
N GLU A 109 32.74 3.20 -32.88
CA GLU A 109 32.42 2.19 -33.91
C GLU A 109 33.02 2.57 -35.28
N ASP A 110 32.93 3.84 -35.67
CA ASP A 110 33.48 4.36 -36.95
C ASP A 110 35.02 4.33 -36.98
N LYS A 111 35.69 4.62 -35.86
CA LYS A 111 37.16 4.51 -35.76
C LYS A 111 37.65 3.06 -35.73
N GLN A 112 36.84 2.15 -35.21
CA GLN A 112 37.12 0.72 -35.16
C GLN A 112 36.80 0.01 -36.49
N TYR A 113 36.10 0.69 -37.43
CA TYR A 113 35.76 0.12 -38.73
C TYR A 113 37.01 -0.14 -39.60
N VAL A 114 37.44 -1.41 -39.63
CA VAL A 114 38.50 -1.88 -40.53
C VAL A 114 37.85 -2.55 -41.74
N ASN A 115 38.16 -2.05 -42.95
CA ASN A 115 37.63 -2.61 -44.19
C ASN A 115 37.91 -4.14 -44.27
N PRO A 116 36.89 -4.99 -44.49
CA PRO A 116 37.05 -6.44 -44.48
C PRO A 116 38.00 -6.96 -45.56
N GLU A 117 38.12 -6.28 -46.70
CA GLU A 117 39.08 -6.64 -47.75
C GLU A 117 40.53 -6.43 -47.29
N TYR A 118 40.78 -5.41 -46.48
CA TYR A 118 42.10 -5.16 -45.91
C TYR A 118 42.51 -6.29 -44.93
N LEU A 119 41.57 -6.77 -44.11
CA LEU A 119 41.80 -7.92 -43.23
C LEU A 119 42.11 -9.19 -44.03
N ASN A 120 41.39 -9.41 -45.14
CA ASN A 120 41.59 -10.55 -46.03
C ASN A 120 42.97 -10.52 -46.72
N ILE A 121 43.39 -9.35 -47.24
CA ILE A 121 44.70 -9.18 -47.88
C ILE A 121 45.82 -9.36 -46.86
N LYS A 122 45.69 -8.80 -45.66
CA LYS A 122 46.67 -8.97 -44.57
C LYS A 122 46.82 -10.43 -44.16
N ALA A 123 45.73 -11.18 -44.06
CA ALA A 123 45.76 -12.61 -43.73
C ALA A 123 46.48 -13.42 -44.82
N LYS A 124 46.18 -13.14 -46.10
CA LYS A 124 46.87 -13.77 -47.24
C LYS A 124 48.36 -13.45 -47.27
N LEU A 125 48.74 -12.20 -46.98
CA LEU A 125 50.14 -11.78 -46.95
C LEU A 125 50.92 -12.43 -45.80
N LYS A 126 50.30 -12.59 -44.63
CA LYS A 126 50.91 -13.30 -43.49
C LYS A 126 51.20 -14.76 -43.83
N GLN A 127 50.30 -15.42 -44.57
CA GLN A 127 50.52 -16.80 -44.99
C GLN A 127 51.69 -16.94 -45.97
N THR A 128 51.97 -15.95 -46.82
CA THR A 128 53.08 -16.04 -47.79
C THR A 128 54.43 -15.67 -47.21
N THR A 129 54.47 -14.84 -46.15
CA THR A 129 55.72 -14.48 -45.46
C THR A 129 56.27 -15.59 -44.57
N ASP A 130 55.43 -16.54 -44.16
CA ASP A 130 55.81 -17.66 -43.29
C ASP A 130 56.50 -18.81 -44.09
N PHE A 131 56.65 -18.68 -45.42
CA PHE A 131 57.28 -19.68 -46.33
C PHE A 131 58.71 -19.31 -46.81
N LYS A 132 59.48 -18.53 -46.05
CA LYS A 132 60.87 -18.19 -46.41
C LYS A 132 61.87 -18.52 -45.33
#